data_AF-A0A8W8M5Z7-F1
#
_entry.id   AF-A0A8W8M5Z7-F1
#
_cell.length_a   1.000
_cell.length_b   1.000
_cell.length_c   1.000
_cell.angle_alpha   90.00
_cell.angle_beta   90.00
_cell.angle_gamma   90.00
#
_symmetry.space_group_name_H-M   'P 1'
#
loop_
_entity.id
_entity.type
_entity.pdbx_description
1 polymer ?
#
loop_
_entity_poly.entity_id
_entity_poly.type
_entity_poly.pdbx_seq_one_letter_code
_entity_poly.pdbx_strand_id
1 'polypeptide(L)'
;MQQRAYQAPSSGVQRRTIYEYHRVEVDFTRIQSNSVVILEPLTTCNIAKDCFTCLSQDDNFDCKWCQKVRRCSDGIDWLRQEWRDQGCEIQSSRSNCSYRESQKGASNATIAGVVVAVLILVLLIVGGVWFFYAYTHPTSASGQWMINHRPSEMKAKMNKMKFWKRDTASGEKYRVESTA
;
A
#
# COMPACT_ATOMS: atom_id res chain seq x y z
N MET A 1 16.64 26.24 13.98
CA MET A 1 15.29 26.83 13.83
C MET A 1 14.48 26.44 15.05
N GLN A 2 14.08 27.40 15.89
CA GLN A 2 13.37 27.16 17.15
C GLN A 2 11.88 26.98 16.89
N GLN A 3 11.34 25.80 17.22
CA GLN A 3 9.90 25.54 17.20
C GLN A 3 9.29 26.10 18.49
N ARG A 4 8.61 27.25 18.44
CA ARG A 4 7.76 27.70 19.55
C ARG A 4 6.32 27.33 19.25
N ALA A 5 5.80 26.33 19.95
CA ALA A 5 4.37 26.05 20.00
C ALA A 5 3.73 26.98 21.05
N TYR A 6 2.76 27.80 20.62
CA TYR A 6 1.97 28.63 21.53
C TYR A 6 0.84 27.77 22.12
N GLN A 7 0.79 27.64 23.46
CA GLN A 7 -0.25 26.87 24.16
C GLN A 7 -1.09 27.82 25.02
N ALA A 8 -2.32 28.11 24.57
CA ALA A 8 -3.36 28.75 25.39
C ALA A 8 -4.14 27.69 26.20
N PRO A 9 -4.85 28.05 27.29
CA PRO A 9 -5.48 27.09 28.20
C PRO A 9 -6.77 26.46 27.63
N SER A 10 -7.16 25.33 28.21
CA SER A 10 -8.14 24.36 27.69
C SER A 10 -9.57 24.56 28.21
N SER A 11 -10.51 24.79 27.30
CA SER A 11 -11.94 24.51 27.49
C SER A 11 -12.44 23.71 26.28
N GLY A 12 -12.98 22.51 26.51
CA GLY A 12 -13.92 21.74 25.66
C GLY A 12 -13.74 21.60 24.12
N VAL A 13 -12.72 22.17 23.49
CA VAL A 13 -12.61 22.28 22.03
C VAL A 13 -11.70 21.17 21.51
N GLN A 14 -12.22 20.33 20.62
CA GLN A 14 -11.42 19.40 19.81
C GLN A 14 -10.33 20.19 19.07
N ARG A 15 -9.10 20.12 19.58
CA ARG A 15 -7.96 20.83 18.98
C ARG A 15 -7.52 20.13 17.71
N ARG A 16 -7.63 20.84 16.60
CA ARG A 16 -6.97 20.48 15.35
C ARG A 16 -5.54 21.05 15.39
N THR A 17 -4.55 20.18 15.36
CA THR A 17 -3.16 20.60 15.16
C THR A 17 -2.97 20.96 13.70
N ILE A 18 -2.75 22.24 13.42
CA ILE A 18 -2.41 22.73 12.09
C ILE A 18 -0.88 22.81 12.03
N TYR A 19 -0.27 22.06 11.11
CA TYR A 19 1.17 22.10 10.87
C TYR A 19 1.44 23.13 9.77
N GLU A 20 2.22 24.14 10.11
CA GLU A 20 2.71 25.12 9.16
C GLU A 20 4.14 24.75 8.75
N TYR A 21 4.34 24.49 7.45
CA TYR A 21 5.61 24.02 6.92
C TYR A 21 6.48 25.17 6.40
N HIS A 22 5.89 26.09 5.62
CA HIS A 22 6.58 27.22 5.03
C HIS A 22 5.60 28.37 4.78
N ARG A 23 6.01 29.60 5.14
CA ARG A 23 5.33 30.85 4.78
C ARG A 23 6.09 31.52 3.65
N VAL A 24 5.38 31.84 2.57
CA VAL A 24 5.89 32.72 1.51
C VAL A 24 5.27 34.10 1.75
N GLU A 25 6.11 35.07 2.11
CA GLU A 25 5.68 36.45 2.30
C GLU A 25 5.79 37.20 0.98
N VAL A 26 4.70 37.86 0.57
CA VAL A 26 4.65 38.67 -0.65
C VAL A 26 4.62 40.14 -0.24
N ASP A 27 5.44 40.96 -0.88
CA ASP A 27 5.47 42.41 -0.66
C ASP A 27 4.22 43.07 -1.28
N PHE A 28 3.22 43.35 -0.44
CA PHE A 28 1.96 43.95 -0.85
C PHE A 28 2.12 45.38 -1.38
N THR A 29 3.24 46.06 -1.14
CA THR A 29 3.48 47.42 -1.67
C THR A 29 3.59 47.45 -3.20
N ARG A 30 3.91 46.31 -3.81
CA ARG A 30 4.07 46.15 -5.26
C ARG A 30 2.79 45.67 -5.96
N ILE A 31 1.74 45.34 -5.21
CA ILE A 31 0.48 44.80 -5.74
C ILE A 31 -0.44 45.97 -6.08
N GLN A 32 -0.78 46.11 -7.37
CA GLN A 32 -1.69 47.13 -7.89
C GLN A 32 -2.96 46.50 -8.50
N SER A 33 -3.96 47.33 -8.85
CA SER A 33 -5.13 46.87 -9.60
C SER A 33 -4.71 46.20 -10.92
N ASN A 34 -5.32 45.06 -11.23
CA ASN A 34 -4.98 44.20 -12.39
C ASN A 34 -3.58 43.57 -12.36
N SER A 35 -2.97 43.40 -11.18
CA SER A 35 -1.74 42.61 -11.02
C SER A 35 -2.04 41.17 -10.59
N VAL A 36 -1.17 40.24 -10.98
CA VAL A 36 -1.21 38.83 -10.57
C VAL A 36 0.12 38.46 -9.93
N VAL A 37 0.06 37.75 -8.81
CA VAL A 37 1.25 37.16 -8.16
C VAL A 37 1.41 35.75 -8.70
N ILE A 38 2.53 35.49 -9.38
CA ILE A 38 2.87 34.18 -9.90
C ILE A 38 3.90 33.57 -8.96
N LEU A 39 3.58 32.39 -8.42
CA LEU A 39 4.50 31.58 -7.62
C LEU A 39 5.01 30.45 -8.49
N GLU A 40 6.29 30.53 -8.87
CA GLU A 40 6.95 29.46 -9.61
C GLU A 40 7.56 28.47 -8.60
N PRO A 41 7.16 27.19 -8.65
CA PRO A 41 7.72 26.20 -7.75
C PRO A 41 9.19 25.94 -8.10
N LEU A 42 10.03 25.83 -7.06
CA LEU A 42 11.40 25.35 -7.22
C LEU A 42 11.42 23.86 -7.56
N THR A 43 12.50 23.43 -8.22
CA THR A 43 12.78 22.02 -8.51
C THR A 43 12.94 21.22 -7.23
N THR A 44 12.12 20.19 -7.03
CA THR A 44 12.15 19.35 -5.83
C THR A 44 12.93 18.05 -6.07
N CYS A 45 13.55 17.52 -5.00
CA CYS A 45 14.38 16.31 -5.08
C CYS A 45 13.67 15.09 -5.68
N ASN A 46 12.38 14.93 -5.39
CA ASN A 46 11.57 13.77 -5.81
C ASN A 46 11.27 13.73 -7.33
N ILE A 47 11.66 14.75 -8.10
CA ILE A 47 11.61 14.73 -9.56
C ILE A 47 12.66 13.75 -10.11
N ALA A 48 13.82 13.64 -9.46
CA ALA A 48 14.88 12.72 -9.83
C ALA A 48 14.50 11.26 -9.52
N LYS A 49 14.46 10.43 -10.55
CA LYS A 49 14.15 8.99 -10.44
C LYS A 49 15.38 8.11 -10.26
N ASP A 50 16.56 8.66 -10.53
CA ASP A 50 17.82 7.95 -10.48
C ASP A 50 18.75 8.57 -9.45
N CYS A 51 19.60 7.73 -8.85
CA CYS A 51 20.57 8.19 -7.87
C CYS A 51 21.50 9.25 -8.43
N PHE A 52 21.98 9.06 -9.67
CA PHE A 52 22.91 9.98 -10.29
C PHE A 52 22.25 11.36 -10.52
N THR A 53 21.05 11.37 -11.08
CA THR A 53 20.28 12.60 -11.29
C THR A 53 19.95 13.30 -9.97
N CYS A 54 19.60 12.54 -8.93
CA CYS A 54 19.30 13.06 -7.59
C CYS A 54 20.47 13.80 -6.94
N LEU A 55 21.69 13.28 -7.12
CA LEU A 55 22.89 13.85 -6.49
C LEU A 55 23.61 14.89 -7.35
N SER A 56 23.35 14.87 -8.66
CA SER A 56 23.91 15.86 -9.59
C SER A 56 23.06 17.13 -9.68
N GLN A 57 21.88 17.13 -9.07
CA GLN A 57 21.00 18.28 -9.05
C GLN A 57 21.55 19.31 -8.06
N ASP A 58 21.87 20.50 -8.55
CA ASP A 58 22.21 21.65 -7.72
C ASP A 58 20.91 22.41 -7.41
N ASP A 59 20.28 22.03 -6.31
CA ASP A 59 19.03 22.65 -5.85
C ASP A 59 19.22 23.32 -4.50
N ASN A 60 18.34 24.27 -4.18
CA ASN A 60 18.20 24.83 -2.83
C ASN A 60 17.76 23.80 -1.76
N PHE A 61 17.53 22.54 -2.15
CA PHE A 61 17.06 21.48 -1.27
C PHE A 61 18.19 20.51 -0.89
N ASP A 62 18.11 19.96 0.32
CA ASP A 62 19.10 19.03 0.90
C ASP A 62 18.94 17.61 0.34
N CYS A 63 18.94 17.44 -0.99
CA CYS A 63 18.58 16.18 -1.64
C CYS A 63 19.55 15.06 -1.29
N LYS A 64 18.98 13.90 -0.93
CA LYS A 64 19.72 12.68 -0.62
C LYS A 64 19.07 11.51 -1.33
N TRP A 65 19.88 10.52 -1.68
CA TRP A 65 19.38 9.28 -2.26
C TRP A 65 19.31 8.17 -1.20
N CYS A 66 18.17 7.49 -1.11
CA CYS A 66 18.05 6.27 -0.31
C CYS A 66 17.89 5.03 -1.17
N GLN A 67 18.88 4.12 -1.07
CA GLN A 67 18.91 2.90 -1.87
C GLN A 67 17.83 1.89 -1.47
N LYS A 68 17.41 1.87 -0.19
CA LYS A 68 16.39 0.94 0.32
C LYS A 68 15.03 1.16 -0.33
N VAL A 69 14.61 2.43 -0.43
CA VAL A 69 13.33 2.84 -1.06
C VAL A 69 13.49 3.24 -2.53
N ARG A 70 14.73 3.27 -3.04
CA ARG A 70 15.10 3.70 -4.41
C ARG A 70 14.48 5.05 -4.79
N ARG A 71 14.64 6.03 -3.92
CA ARG A 71 13.99 7.34 -4.05
C ARG A 71 14.92 8.48 -3.62
N CYS A 72 14.79 9.61 -4.30
CA CYS A 72 15.41 10.87 -3.93
C CYS A 72 14.48 11.67 -3.00
N SER A 73 15.02 12.19 -1.90
CA SER A 73 14.28 13.06 -0.98
C SER A 73 15.22 13.95 -0.16
N ASP A 74 14.73 15.11 0.27
CA ASP A 74 15.33 15.94 1.32
C ASP A 74 14.94 15.46 2.75
N GLY A 75 14.10 14.43 2.83
CA GLY A 75 13.55 13.88 4.08
C GLY A 75 12.31 14.61 4.58
N ILE A 76 11.83 15.64 3.86
CA ILE A 76 10.68 16.48 4.20
C ILE A 76 9.53 16.34 3.19
N ASP A 77 9.39 15.18 2.56
CA ASP A 77 8.38 14.94 1.54
C ASP A 77 7.14 14.18 2.06
N TRP A 78 6.14 13.94 1.19
CA TRP A 78 4.90 13.22 1.52
C TRP A 78 5.16 11.82 2.12
N LEU A 79 6.17 11.10 1.63
CA LEU A 79 6.52 9.74 2.06
C LEU A 79 7.58 9.75 3.18
N ARG A 80 7.53 10.75 4.07
CA ARG A 80 8.47 10.89 5.18
C ARG A 80 8.39 9.73 6.17
N GLN A 81 7.20 9.18 6.46
CA GLN A 81 7.10 8.04 7.39
C GLN A 81 7.91 6.85 6.86
N GLU A 82 7.67 6.44 5.61
CA GLU A 82 8.40 5.33 4.99
C GLU A 82 9.91 5.62 4.90
N TRP A 83 10.29 6.87 4.61
CA TRP A 83 11.70 7.29 4.64
C TRP A 83 12.35 7.06 6.01
N ARG A 84 11.65 7.41 7.10
CA ARG A 84 12.14 7.19 8.46
C ARG A 84 12.13 5.73 8.87
N ASP A 85 11.06 4.99 8.56
CA ASP A 85 10.91 3.58 8.92
C ASP A 85 11.98 2.71 8.26
N GLN A 86 12.43 3.09 7.06
CA GLN A 86 13.54 2.42 6.36
C GLN A 86 14.93 2.90 6.82
N GLY A 87 15.02 3.86 7.73
CA GLY A 87 16.27 4.39 8.27
C GLY A 87 17.06 5.24 7.27
N CYS A 88 16.39 5.81 6.27
CA CYS A 88 17.02 6.61 5.22
C CYS A 88 17.54 7.96 5.73
N GLU A 89 17.13 8.42 6.91
CA GLU A 89 17.66 9.65 7.53
C GLU A 89 19.16 9.54 7.84
N ILE A 90 19.63 8.34 8.21
CA ILE A 90 21.03 8.06 8.58
C ILE A 90 21.80 7.41 7.42
N GLN A 91 21.13 6.57 6.61
CA GLN A 91 21.77 5.78 5.55
C GLN A 91 21.72 6.42 4.16
N SER A 92 21.04 7.54 3.98
CA SER A 92 21.03 8.22 2.69
C SER A 92 22.40 8.86 2.44
N SER A 93 22.94 8.63 1.24
CA SER A 93 24.23 9.17 0.83
C SER A 93 24.01 10.34 -0.10
N ARG A 94 24.84 11.38 0.07
CA ARG A 94 24.92 12.49 -0.87
C ARG A 94 25.98 12.29 -1.96
N SER A 95 26.74 11.19 -1.92
CA SER A 95 27.94 11.03 -2.76
C SER A 95 28.16 9.65 -3.36
N ASN A 96 27.47 8.60 -2.90
CA ASN A 96 27.73 7.25 -3.39
C ASN A 96 26.48 6.58 -3.96
N CYS A 97 26.33 6.69 -5.27
CA CYS A 97 25.47 5.82 -6.07
C CYS A 97 26.16 4.49 -6.33
N SER A 98 26.44 3.74 -5.27
CA SER A 98 26.87 2.36 -5.46
C SER A 98 25.66 1.58 -5.97
N TYR A 99 25.79 1.00 -7.17
CA TYR A 99 24.87 0.01 -7.75
C TYR A 99 24.84 -1.24 -6.86
N ARG A 100 24.33 -1.12 -5.64
CA ARG A 100 23.82 -2.25 -4.89
C ARG A 100 22.35 -2.29 -5.19
N GLU A 101 22.05 -2.82 -6.37
CA GLU A 101 20.74 -3.42 -6.59
C GLU A 101 20.52 -4.37 -5.42
N SER A 102 19.61 -3.98 -4.51
CA SER A 102 19.30 -4.77 -3.35
C SER A 102 18.84 -6.11 -3.89
N GLN A 103 19.70 -7.12 -3.74
CA GLN A 103 19.34 -8.52 -3.89
C GLN A 103 17.97 -8.66 -3.24
N LYS A 104 16.93 -8.90 -4.06
CA LYS A 104 15.65 -9.39 -3.54
C LYS A 104 15.96 -10.77 -2.99
N GLY A 105 16.56 -10.84 -1.80
CA GLY A 105 16.56 -12.04 -1.00
C GLY A 105 15.11 -12.48 -0.92
N ALA A 106 14.84 -13.69 -1.37
CA ALA A 106 13.48 -14.22 -1.48
C ALA A 106 12.77 -13.98 -0.15
N SER A 107 11.81 -13.05 -0.14
CA SER A 107 11.06 -12.77 1.08
C SER A 107 10.32 -14.04 1.49
N ASN A 108 10.10 -14.25 2.78
CA ASN A 108 9.36 -15.42 3.27
C ASN A 108 7.98 -15.54 2.58
N ALA A 109 7.38 -14.42 2.18
CA ALA A 109 6.17 -14.37 1.37
C ALA A 109 6.37 -14.94 -0.06
N THR A 110 7.50 -14.64 -0.70
CA THR A 110 7.85 -15.19 -2.02
C THR A 110 8.12 -16.69 -1.96
N ILE A 111 8.87 -17.15 -0.94
CA ILE A 111 9.16 -18.57 -0.73
C ILE A 111 7.86 -19.33 -0.43
N ALA A 112 7.01 -18.81 0.46
CA ALA A 112 5.72 -19.40 0.77
C ALA A 112 4.82 -19.49 -0.48
N GLY A 113 4.78 -18.44 -1.31
CA GLY A 113 4.02 -18.43 -2.55
C GLY A 113 4.49 -19.52 -3.53
N VAL A 114 5.80 -19.68 -3.70
CA VAL A 114 6.37 -20.71 -4.58
C VAL A 114 6.07 -22.12 -4.07
N VAL A 115 6.22 -22.37 -2.77
CA VAL A 115 5.93 -23.69 -2.18
C VAL A 115 4.45 -24.06 -2.37
N VAL A 116 3.54 -23.12 -2.11
CA VAL A 116 2.09 -23.34 -2.32
C VAL A 116 1.77 -23.62 -3.78
N ALA A 117 2.36 -22.87 -4.72
CA ALA A 117 2.16 -23.09 -6.15
C ALA A 117 2.62 -24.48 -6.59
N VAL A 118 3.79 -24.94 -6.12
CA VAL A 118 4.32 -26.27 -6.43
C VAL A 118 3.43 -27.38 -5.84
N LEU A 119 2.97 -27.22 -4.59
CA LEU A 119 2.07 -28.19 -3.97
C LEU A 119 0.75 -28.33 -4.73
N ILE A 120 0.16 -27.21 -5.18
CA ILE A 120 -1.06 -27.23 -5.99
C ILE A 120 -0.80 -27.94 -7.33
N LEU A 121 0.32 -27.67 -7.98
CA LEU A 121 0.67 -28.29 -9.25
C LEU A 121 0.81 -29.82 -9.11
N VAL A 122 1.46 -30.29 -8.04
CA VAL A 122 1.56 -31.72 -7.73
C VAL A 122 0.18 -32.33 -7.46
N LEU A 123 -0.69 -31.66 -6.70
CA LEU A 123 -2.05 -32.15 -6.44
C LEU A 123 -2.89 -32.23 -7.72
N LEU A 124 -2.73 -31.29 -8.66
CA LEU A 124 -3.41 -31.34 -9.95
C LEU A 124 -2.92 -32.49 -10.83
N ILE A 125 -1.61 -32.78 -10.83
CA ILE A 125 -1.05 -33.91 -11.57
C ILE A 125 -1.51 -35.23 -10.96
N VAL A 126 -1.38 -35.40 -9.64
CA VAL A 126 -1.82 -36.62 -8.93
C VAL A 126 -3.32 -36.82 -9.08
N GLY A 127 -4.11 -35.77 -8.89
CA GLY A 127 -5.55 -35.78 -9.11
C GLY A 127 -5.90 -36.14 -10.55
N GLY A 128 -5.24 -35.53 -11.54
CA GLY A 128 -5.45 -35.82 -12.96
C GLY A 128 -5.15 -37.27 -13.33
N VAL A 129 -4.02 -37.81 -12.85
CA VAL A 129 -3.65 -39.23 -13.04
C VAL A 129 -4.67 -40.14 -12.36
N TRP A 130 -5.09 -39.80 -11.14
CA TRP A 130 -6.10 -40.56 -10.40
C TRP A 130 -7.47 -40.55 -11.09
N PHE A 131 -7.93 -39.39 -11.56
CA PHE A 131 -9.15 -39.26 -12.35
C PHE A 131 -9.06 -40.08 -13.62
N PHE A 132 -7.97 -39.96 -14.38
CA PHE A 132 -7.74 -40.72 -15.61
C PHE A 132 -7.78 -42.25 -15.33
N TYR A 133 -7.15 -42.69 -14.24
CA TYR A 133 -7.18 -44.08 -13.81
C TYR A 133 -8.62 -44.54 -13.44
N ALA A 134 -9.37 -43.71 -12.70
CA ALA A 134 -10.76 -44.01 -12.33
C ALA A 134 -11.71 -44.06 -13.54
N TYR A 135 -11.49 -43.21 -14.55
CA TYR A 135 -12.27 -43.22 -15.79
C TYR A 135 -11.99 -44.44 -16.67
N THR A 136 -10.73 -44.87 -16.73
CA THR A 136 -10.34 -46.04 -17.53
C THR A 136 -10.70 -47.37 -16.87
N HIS A 137 -10.80 -47.41 -15.53
CA HIS A 137 -11.09 -48.63 -14.76
C HIS A 137 -12.35 -48.47 -13.89
N PRO A 138 -13.56 -48.60 -14.47
CA PRO A 138 -14.83 -48.34 -13.76
C PRO A 138 -15.16 -49.35 -12.65
N THR A 139 -14.50 -50.52 -12.63
CA THR A 139 -14.67 -51.55 -11.59
C THR A 139 -13.70 -51.40 -10.40
N SER A 140 -12.76 -50.45 -10.47
CA SER A 140 -11.86 -50.13 -9.36
C SER A 140 -12.60 -49.36 -8.26
N ALA A 141 -12.07 -49.38 -7.03
CA ALA A 141 -12.70 -48.69 -5.89
C ALA A 141 -12.86 -47.18 -6.13
N SER A 142 -11.91 -46.53 -6.82
CA SER A 142 -12.00 -45.11 -7.20
C SER A 142 -13.08 -44.86 -8.28
N GLY A 143 -13.21 -45.78 -9.26
CA GLY A 143 -14.28 -45.75 -10.26
C GLY A 143 -15.67 -45.90 -9.64
N GLN A 144 -15.83 -46.86 -8.71
CA GLN A 144 -17.10 -47.06 -7.99
C GLN A 144 -17.46 -45.88 -7.09
N TRP A 145 -16.46 -45.24 -6.46
CA TRP A 145 -16.68 -44.07 -5.62
C TRP A 145 -17.29 -42.89 -6.40
N MET A 146 -16.85 -42.69 -7.65
CA MET A 146 -17.35 -41.64 -8.55
C MET A 146 -18.79 -41.92 -9.03
N ILE A 147 -19.16 -43.19 -9.23
CA ILE A 147 -20.52 -43.58 -9.63
C ILE A 147 -21.51 -43.39 -8.46
N ASN A 148 -21.09 -43.69 -7.23
CA ASN A 148 -21.94 -43.54 -6.05
C ASN A 148 -22.18 -42.06 -5.68
N HIS A 149 -21.21 -41.17 -5.96
CA HIS A 149 -21.33 -39.74 -5.69
C HIS A 149 -22.00 -38.94 -6.84
N ARG A 150 -23.07 -39.49 -7.42
CA ARG A 150 -23.79 -38.88 -8.55
C ARG A 150 -24.16 -37.40 -8.27
N PRO A 151 -23.76 -36.44 -9.13
CA PRO A 151 -23.98 -35.01 -8.90
C PRO A 151 -25.45 -34.58 -8.79
N SER A 152 -26.39 -35.38 -9.31
CA SER A 152 -27.84 -35.10 -9.25
C SER A 152 -28.38 -35.10 -7.82
N GLU A 153 -27.91 -36.04 -6.99
CA GLU A 153 -28.28 -36.15 -5.57
C GLU A 153 -27.73 -34.94 -4.78
N MET A 154 -26.50 -34.52 -5.09
CA MET A 154 -25.87 -33.37 -4.45
C MET A 154 -26.54 -32.05 -4.83
N LYS A 155 -26.94 -31.88 -6.09
CA LYS A 155 -27.74 -30.72 -6.54
C LYS A 155 -29.09 -30.65 -5.81
N ALA A 156 -29.78 -31.78 -5.63
CA ALA A 156 -31.02 -31.83 -4.87
C ALA A 156 -30.83 -31.48 -3.38
N LYS A 157 -29.73 -31.93 -2.76
CA LYS A 157 -29.37 -31.56 -1.38
C LYS A 157 -28.99 -30.08 -1.24
N MET A 158 -28.24 -29.51 -2.18
CA MET A 158 -27.88 -28.08 -2.16
C MET A 158 -29.08 -27.16 -2.40
N ASN A 159 -30.02 -27.52 -3.27
CA ASN A 159 -31.25 -26.76 -3.47
C ASN A 159 -32.17 -26.79 -2.23
N LYS A 160 -32.05 -27.82 -1.37
CA LYS A 160 -32.72 -27.89 -0.07
C LYS A 160 -32.01 -27.07 1.01
N MET A 161 -30.74 -26.68 0.83
CA MET A 161 -30.05 -25.78 1.74
C MET A 161 -30.52 -24.36 1.48
N LYS A 162 -31.68 -24.04 2.08
CA LYS A 162 -32.26 -22.70 2.16
C LYS A 162 -31.23 -21.79 2.85
N PHE A 163 -30.47 -21.04 2.05
CA PHE A 163 -29.58 -20.00 2.55
C PHE A 163 -30.43 -19.02 3.33
N TRP A 164 -30.29 -19.03 4.67
CA TRP A 164 -30.92 -18.08 5.56
C TRP A 164 -30.41 -16.69 5.21
N LYS A 165 -31.14 -15.99 4.33
CA LYS A 165 -31.06 -14.55 4.23
C LYS A 165 -31.53 -14.03 5.59
N ARG A 166 -30.61 -13.54 6.42
CA ARG A 166 -31.01 -12.81 7.63
C ARG A 166 -31.73 -11.56 7.17
N ASP A 167 -33.04 -11.52 7.32
CA ASP A 167 -33.79 -10.27 7.26
C ASP A 167 -33.49 -9.49 8.54
N THR A 168 -32.41 -8.70 8.53
CA THR A 168 -32.20 -7.67 9.56
C THR A 168 -33.21 -6.56 9.35
N ALA A 169 -34.27 -6.57 10.16
CA ALA A 169 -35.22 -5.46 10.31
C ALA A 169 -34.61 -4.37 11.19
N SER A 170 -33.63 -3.62 10.69
CA SER A 170 -33.20 -2.32 11.25
C SER A 170 -32.01 -1.82 10.44
N GLY A 171 -32.32 -0.96 9.46
CA GLY A 171 -31.34 -0.20 8.70
C GLY A 171 -31.05 1.16 9.33
N GLU A 172 -30.93 1.26 10.66
CA GLU A 172 -30.49 2.49 11.31
C GLU A 172 -28.97 2.55 11.32
N LYS A 173 -28.38 2.98 10.21
CA LYS A 173 -26.93 3.15 10.08
C LYS A 173 -26.42 4.46 10.69
N TYR A 174 -27.27 5.44 11.00
CA TYR A 174 -26.83 6.70 11.61
C TYR A 174 -27.95 7.33 12.46
N ARG A 175 -27.68 7.58 13.75
CA ARG A 175 -28.50 8.45 14.63
C ARG A 175 -27.79 9.79 14.74
N VAL A 176 -28.42 10.86 14.28
CA VAL A 176 -27.92 12.23 14.43
C VAL A 176 -28.71 12.85 15.58
N GLU A 177 -28.03 13.14 16.68
CA GLU A 177 -28.60 13.89 17.79
C GLU A 177 -28.20 15.36 17.63
N SER A 178 -29.18 16.26 17.53
CA SER A 178 -28.98 17.70 17.62
C SER A 178 -29.67 18.20 18.88
N THR A 179 -28.90 18.62 19.88
CA THR A 179 -29.45 19.34 21.04
C THR A 179 -29.48 20.84 20.74
N ALA A 180 -30.62 21.47 21.04
CA ALA A 180 -30.80 22.92 21.09
C ALA A 180 -30.19 23.51 22.37
#